data_AF-A0A816W9Y9-F1
#
_entry.id   AF-A0A816W9Y9-F1
#
_cell.length_a   1.000
_cell.length_b   1.000
_cell.length_c   1.000
_cell.angle_alpha   90.00
_cell.angle_beta   90.00
_cell.angle_gamma   90.00
#
_symmetry.space_group_name_H-M   'P 1'
#
loop_
_entity.id
_entity.type
_entity.pdbx_description
1 polymer ?
#
loop_
_entity_poly.entity_id
_entity_poly.type
_entity_poly.pdbx_seq_one_letter_code
_entity_poly.pdbx_strand_id
1 'polypeptide(L)'
;MLAILRMNKPEWILIVIGCITASIIGARDSGYVFARPGEALTKRLRSKAFQAILRQDMTFFDREENITGALCARLATEASAVQCATGVRFGLIFQHLFAMVAGILLGFAYSWQLTLLMIVFLPLMLF
;
A
#
# COMPACT_ATOMS: atom_id res chain seq x y z
N MET A 1 -7.04 22.72 23.17
CA MET A 1 -7.28 21.88 24.37
C MET A 1 -8.48 22.34 25.19
N LEU A 2 -8.63 23.64 25.48
CA LEU A 2 -9.80 24.20 26.21
C LEU A 2 -11.16 24.02 25.51
N ALA A 3 -11.20 23.95 24.16
CA ALA A 3 -12.45 23.72 23.43
C ALA A 3 -13.05 22.31 23.62
N ILE A 4 -12.21 21.29 23.84
CA ILE A 4 -12.65 19.90 24.06
C ILE A 4 -13.25 19.73 25.47
N LEU A 5 -12.76 20.49 26.45
CA LEU A 5 -13.25 20.47 27.84
C LEU A 5 -14.60 21.18 28.04
N ARG A 6 -15.01 22.05 27.10
CA ARG A 6 -16.32 22.73 27.14
C ARG A 6 -17.43 21.91 26.46
N MET A 7 -17.09 20.76 25.87
CA MET A 7 -18.04 19.95 25.12
C MET A 7 -19.00 19.19 26.04
N ASN A 8 -20.27 19.15 25.62
CA ASN A 8 -21.33 18.45 26.34
C ASN A 8 -21.37 16.95 25.94
N LYS A 9 -21.91 16.05 26.79
CA LYS A 9 -22.03 14.59 26.51
C LYS A 9 -22.52 14.22 25.08
N PRO A 10 -23.49 14.93 24.45
CA PRO A 10 -23.92 14.59 23.09
C PRO A 10 -22.92 14.93 21.97
N GLU A 11 -21.98 15.86 22.16
CA GLU A 11 -21.05 16.28 21.08
C GLU A 11 -19.94 15.25 20.84
N TRP A 12 -19.63 14.42 21.83
CA TRP A 12 -18.70 13.28 21.69
C TRP A 12 -19.15 12.28 20.63
N ILE A 13 -20.47 12.05 20.52
CA ILE A 13 -21.03 11.13 19.53
C ILE A 13 -20.76 11.64 18.11
N LEU A 14 -20.87 12.95 17.90
CA LEU A 14 -20.63 13.57 16.59
C LEU A 14 -19.15 13.47 16.18
N ILE A 15 -18.21 13.67 17.12
CA ILE A 15 -16.78 13.50 16.84
C ILE A 15 -16.46 12.06 16.46
N VAL A 16 -17.00 11.08 17.20
CA VAL A 16 -16.77 9.66 16.91
C VAL A 16 -17.31 9.28 15.54
N ILE A 17 -18.53 9.72 15.21
CA ILE A 17 -19.10 9.49 13.88
C ILE A 17 -18.24 10.14 12.78
N GLY A 18 -17.76 11.37 12.99
CA GLY A 18 -16.87 12.05 12.06
C GLY A 18 -15.53 11.34 11.84
N CYS A 19 -14.91 10.80 12.90
CA CYS A 19 -13.68 10.01 12.79
C CYS A 19 -13.90 8.70 12.03
N ILE A 20 -15.04 8.04 12.24
CA ILE A 20 -15.40 6.79 11.55
C ILE A 20 -15.61 7.07 10.05
N THR A 21 -16.39 8.10 9.70
CA THR A 21 -16.64 8.43 8.30
C THR A 21 -15.36 8.86 7.57
N ALA A 22 -14.49 9.65 8.22
CA ALA A 22 -13.20 10.03 7.67
C ALA A 22 -12.28 8.82 7.42
N SER A 23 -12.27 7.84 8.32
CA SER A 23 -11.46 6.63 8.17
C SER A 23 -11.93 5.76 7.00
N ILE A 24 -13.25 5.65 6.81
CA ILE A 24 -13.84 4.90 5.69
C ILE A 24 -13.50 5.57 4.37
N ILE A 25 -13.64 6.89 4.27
CA ILE A 25 -13.33 7.64 3.04
C ILE A 25 -11.84 7.51 2.70
N GLY A 26 -10.94 7.69 3.68
CA GLY A 26 -9.49 7.58 3.47
C GLY A 26 -9.04 6.18 3.02
N ALA A 27 -9.68 5.12 3.53
CA ALA A 27 -9.41 3.74 3.10
C ALA A 27 -9.82 3.51 1.63
N ARG A 28 -10.89 4.17 1.18
CA ARG A 28 -11.37 4.09 -0.21
C ARG A 28 -10.43 4.85 -1.14
N ASP A 29 -10.05 6.08 -0.79
CA ASP A 29 -9.20 6.94 -1.61
C ASP A 29 -7.83 6.31 -1.87
N SER A 30 -7.21 5.77 -0.82
CA SER A 30 -5.93 5.05 -0.94
C SER A 30 -6.07 3.85 -1.90
N GLY A 31 -7.16 3.09 -1.78
CA GLY A 31 -7.44 1.97 -2.68
C GLY A 31 -7.56 2.41 -4.15
N TYR A 32 -8.28 3.49 -4.44
CA TYR A 32 -8.46 3.98 -5.81
C TYR A 32 -7.18 4.56 -6.42
N VAL A 33 -6.42 5.33 -5.63
CA VAL A 33 -5.19 6.00 -6.09
C VAL A 33 -4.10 5.00 -6.45
N PHE A 34 -3.95 3.91 -5.69
CA PHE A 34 -2.93 2.89 -5.97
C PHE A 34 -3.40 1.81 -6.96
N ALA A 35 -4.70 1.51 -7.02
CA ALA A 35 -5.23 0.50 -7.96
C ALA A 35 -5.08 0.91 -9.43
N ARG A 36 -5.44 2.16 -9.77
CA ARG A 36 -5.36 2.66 -11.17
C ARG A 36 -3.97 2.55 -11.81
N PRO A 37 -2.90 3.08 -11.21
CA PRO A 37 -1.55 2.95 -11.76
C PRO A 37 -1.06 1.50 -11.75
N GLY A 38 -1.45 0.70 -10.75
CA GLY A 38 -1.13 -0.74 -10.70
C GLY A 38 -1.70 -1.52 -11.88
N GLU A 39 -2.96 -1.26 -12.25
CA GLU A 39 -3.60 -1.84 -13.44
C GLU A 39 -2.93 -1.38 -14.73
N ALA A 40 -2.64 -0.08 -14.87
CA ALA A 40 -1.98 0.48 -16.04
C ALA A 40 -0.56 -0.08 -16.23
N LEU A 41 0.20 -0.23 -15.15
CA LEU A 41 1.53 -0.82 -15.15
C LEU A 41 1.47 -2.30 -15.57
N THR A 42 0.53 -3.06 -15.03
CA THR A 42 0.32 -4.47 -15.36
C THR A 42 -0.03 -4.65 -16.83
N LYS A 43 -0.91 -3.80 -17.39
CA LYS A 43 -1.25 -3.80 -18.81
C LYS A 43 -0.02 -3.55 -19.69
N ARG A 44 0.84 -2.60 -19.31
CA ARG A 44 2.09 -2.28 -20.03
C ARG A 44 3.09 -3.43 -19.94
N LEU A 45 3.28 -4.03 -18.78
CA LEU A 45 4.14 -5.20 -18.57
C LEU A 45 3.70 -6.37 -19.45
N ARG A 46 2.41 -6.69 -19.44
CA ARG A 46 1.85 -7.77 -20.27
C ARG A 46 2.09 -7.54 -21.76
N SER A 47 1.88 -6.31 -22.23
CA SER A 47 2.11 -5.96 -23.64
C SER A 47 3.59 -6.04 -24.04
N LYS A 48 4.50 -5.51 -23.22
CA LYS A 48 5.95 -5.57 -23.50
C LYS A 48 6.49 -7.00 -23.47
N ALA A 49 6.06 -7.78 -22.48
CA ALA A 49 6.50 -9.17 -22.35
C ALA A 49 5.98 -10.02 -23.51
N PHE A 50 4.72 -9.86 -23.92
CA PHE A 50 4.20 -10.55 -25.11
C PHE A 50 5.00 -10.17 -26.38
N GLN A 51 5.33 -8.89 -26.55
CA GLN A 51 6.17 -8.44 -27.66
C GLN A 51 7.59 -9.04 -27.62
N ALA A 52 8.16 -9.23 -26.44
CA ALA A 52 9.46 -9.89 -26.28
C ALA A 52 9.40 -11.37 -26.70
N ILE A 53 8.35 -12.07 -26.29
CA ILE A 53 8.12 -13.48 -26.66
C ILE A 53 8.01 -13.63 -28.18
N LEU A 54 7.30 -12.73 -28.87
CA LEU A 54 7.17 -12.76 -30.33
C LEU A 54 8.48 -12.53 -31.10
N ARG A 55 9.52 -11.98 -30.44
CA ARG A 55 10.83 -11.71 -31.06
C ARG A 55 11.84 -12.83 -30.84
N GLN A 56 11.45 -13.91 -30.17
CA GLN A 56 12.37 -15.00 -29.83
C GLN A 56 12.53 -16.01 -30.97
N ASP A 57 13.73 -16.58 -31.10
CA ASP A 57 14.08 -17.52 -32.17
C ASP A 57 13.32 -18.85 -32.06
N MET A 58 13.15 -19.55 -33.17
CA MET A 58 12.40 -20.83 -33.22
C MET A 58 13.02 -21.91 -32.31
N THR A 59 14.34 -21.94 -32.16
CA THR A 59 15.08 -22.81 -31.25
C THR A 59 14.80 -22.54 -29.77
N PHE A 60 14.28 -21.36 -29.40
CA PHE A 60 13.84 -21.07 -28.05
C PHE A 60 12.56 -21.83 -27.70
N PHE A 61 11.66 -22.04 -28.67
CA PHE A 61 10.38 -22.72 -28.50
C PHE A 61 10.48 -24.25 -28.55
N ASP A 62 11.62 -24.79 -28.99
CA ASP A 62 11.88 -26.25 -29.04
C ASP A 62 12.12 -26.87 -27.65
N ARG A 63 12.38 -26.05 -26.63
CA ARG A 63 12.48 -26.53 -25.23
C ARG A 63 11.08 -26.77 -24.67
N GLU A 64 10.84 -27.93 -24.07
CA GLU A 64 9.55 -28.27 -23.43
C GLU A 64 9.10 -27.23 -22.37
N GLU A 65 10.05 -26.54 -21.74
CA GLU A 65 9.78 -25.47 -20.77
C GLU A 65 9.28 -24.17 -21.40
N ASN A 66 9.51 -23.97 -22.70
CA ASN A 66 9.24 -22.73 -23.44
C ASN A 66 8.08 -22.82 -24.43
N ILE A 67 7.23 -23.84 -24.29
CA ILE A 67 6.02 -23.97 -25.10
C ILE A 67 5.20 -22.67 -24.94
N THR A 68 4.74 -22.11 -26.06
CA THR A 68 4.03 -20.82 -26.11
C THR A 68 2.86 -20.72 -25.13
N GLY A 69 2.14 -21.83 -24.90
CA GLY A 69 1.07 -21.90 -23.89
C GLY A 69 1.58 -21.77 -22.45
N ALA A 70 2.66 -22.46 -22.10
CA ALA A 70 3.27 -22.41 -20.77
C ALA A 70 3.88 -21.03 -20.49
N LEU A 71 4.52 -20.41 -21.50
CA LEU A 71 5.06 -19.05 -21.38
C LEU A 71 3.95 -17.99 -21.20
N CYS A 72 2.84 -18.13 -21.94
CA CYS A 72 1.72 -17.21 -21.83
C CYS A 72 1.01 -17.35 -20.47
N ALA A 73 0.87 -18.59 -19.97
CA ALA A 73 0.34 -18.87 -18.63
C ALA A 73 1.25 -18.28 -17.55
N ARG A 74 2.56 -18.56 -17.59
CA ARG A 74 3.55 -17.96 -16.67
C ARG A 74 3.50 -16.44 -16.71
N LEU A 75 3.46 -15.84 -17.89
CA LEU A 75 3.38 -14.39 -18.02
C LEU A 75 2.11 -13.82 -17.37
N ALA A 76 0.97 -14.48 -17.52
CA ALA A 76 -0.28 -14.06 -16.89
C ALA A 76 -0.20 -14.15 -15.36
N THR A 77 0.39 -15.23 -14.83
CA THR A 77 0.57 -15.44 -13.38
C THR A 77 1.54 -14.41 -12.80
N GLU A 78 2.70 -14.19 -13.43
CA GLU A 78 3.70 -13.21 -12.99
C GLU A 78 3.16 -11.77 -13.07
N ALA A 79 2.44 -11.42 -14.16
CA ALA A 79 1.81 -10.11 -14.29
C ALA A 79 0.75 -9.87 -13.20
N SER A 80 -0.07 -10.89 -12.90
CA SER A 80 -1.04 -10.86 -11.80
C SER A 80 -0.36 -10.69 -10.43
N ALA A 81 0.71 -11.44 -10.18
CA ALA A 81 1.49 -11.34 -8.94
C ALA A 81 2.08 -9.94 -8.76
N VAL A 82 2.63 -9.35 -9.83
CA VAL A 82 3.15 -7.98 -9.83
C VAL A 82 2.04 -6.95 -9.60
N GLN A 83 0.85 -7.14 -10.18
CA GLN A 83 -0.30 -6.27 -9.95
C GLN A 83 -0.71 -6.26 -8.47
N CYS A 84 -0.83 -7.45 -7.87
CA CYS A 84 -1.22 -7.61 -6.48
C CYS A 84 -0.15 -7.03 -5.53
N ALA A 85 1.12 -7.29 -5.83
CA ALA A 85 2.24 -6.74 -5.08
C ALA A 85 2.31 -5.21 -5.19
N THR A 86 2.08 -4.64 -6.37
CA THR A 86 2.23 -3.20 -6.62
C THR A 86 1.03 -2.38 -6.16
N GLY A 87 -0.20 -2.89 -6.31
CA GLY A 87 -1.41 -2.13 -5.99
C GLY A 87 -1.72 -2.11 -4.49
N VAL A 88 -2.00 -3.28 -3.91
CA VAL A 88 -2.55 -3.37 -2.55
C VAL A 88 -1.46 -3.27 -1.48
N ARG A 89 -0.32 -3.94 -1.69
CA ARG A 89 0.75 -3.96 -0.66
C ARG A 89 1.46 -2.63 -0.52
N PHE A 90 1.73 -1.92 -1.63
CA PHE A 90 2.30 -0.58 -1.53
C PHE A 90 1.35 0.37 -0.82
N GLY A 91 0.05 0.33 -1.12
CA GLY A 91 -0.93 1.17 -0.42
C GLY A 91 -0.89 0.99 1.11
N LEU A 92 -0.79 -0.26 1.57
CA LEU A 92 -0.66 -0.57 3.00
C LEU A 92 0.68 -0.09 3.59
N ILE A 93 1.79 -0.33 2.90
CA ILE A 93 3.12 0.13 3.36
C ILE A 93 3.13 1.66 3.51
N PHE A 94 2.59 2.38 2.51
CA PHE A 94 2.48 3.83 2.59
C PHE A 94 1.57 4.27 3.72
N GLN A 95 0.40 3.65 3.88
CA GLN A 95 -0.53 3.97 4.97
C GLN A 95 0.14 3.83 6.35
N HIS A 96 0.86 2.73 6.59
CA HIS A 96 1.57 2.51 7.84
C HIS A 96 2.73 3.48 8.04
N LEU A 97 3.45 3.82 6.98
CA LEU A 97 4.53 4.81 7.04
C LEU A 97 4.00 6.20 7.41
N PHE A 98 2.91 6.64 6.77
CA PHE A 98 2.26 7.91 7.08
C PHE A 98 1.71 7.93 8.51
N ALA A 99 1.06 6.84 8.94
CA ALA A 99 0.56 6.72 10.31
C ALA A 99 1.70 6.80 11.34
N MET A 100 2.83 6.14 11.07
CA MET A 100 4.03 6.19 11.93
C MET A 100 4.60 7.60 12.01
N VAL A 101 4.78 8.28 10.87
CA VAL A 101 5.29 9.65 10.82
C VAL A 101 4.34 10.62 11.53
N ALA A 102 3.04 10.54 11.25
CA ALA A 102 2.03 11.39 11.89
C ALA A 102 1.99 11.17 13.41
N GLY A 103 2.08 9.91 13.87
CA GLY A 103 2.15 9.57 15.29
C GLY A 103 3.37 10.15 15.99
N ILE A 104 4.55 10.05 15.37
CA ILE A 104 5.79 10.64 15.89
C ILE A 104 5.68 12.17 15.96
N LEU A 105 5.19 12.82 14.90
CA LEU A 105 5.00 14.28 14.87
C LEU A 105 4.03 14.77 15.94
N LEU A 106 2.89 14.08 16.12
CA LEU A 106 1.93 14.36 17.18
C LEU A 106 2.53 14.16 18.57
N GLY A 107 3.32 13.10 18.76
CA GLY A 107 4.05 12.87 20.00
C GLY A 107 4.99 14.02 20.34
N PHE A 108 5.81 14.45 19.37
CA PHE A 108 6.73 15.59 19.54
C PHE A 108 5.99 16.90 19.85
N ALA A 109 4.82 17.12 19.24
CA ALA A 109 4.00 18.31 19.47
C ALA A 109 3.43 18.38 20.89
N TYR A 110 3.12 17.23 21.52
CA TYR A 110 2.54 17.18 22.86
C TYR A 110 3.60 17.11 23.96
N SER A 111 4.57 16.21 23.80
CA SER A 111 5.63 15.98 24.78
C SER A 111 6.85 15.37 24.12
N TRP A 112 7.85 16.22 23.86
CA TRP A 112 9.08 15.79 23.19
C TRP A 112 9.91 14.80 24.03
N GLN A 113 9.85 14.90 25.36
CA GLN A 113 10.59 14.03 26.30
C GLN A 113 10.08 12.58 26.29
N LEU A 114 8.76 12.39 26.37
CA LEU A 114 8.12 11.06 26.31
C LEU A 114 8.31 10.41 24.93
N THR A 115 8.26 11.20 23.87
CA THR A 115 8.39 10.71 22.49
C THR A 115 9.82 10.21 22.21
N LEU A 116 10.86 10.94 22.65
CA LEU A 116 12.25 10.49 22.51
C LEU A 116 12.50 9.16 23.22
N LEU A 117 11.94 9.02 24.43
CA LEU A 117 12.04 7.79 25.22
C LEU A 117 11.45 6.61 24.44
N MET A 118 10.23 6.75 23.92
CA MET A 118 9.55 5.70 23.16
C MET A 118 10.32 5.27 21.91
N ILE A 119 10.95 6.23 21.20
CA ILE A 119 11.76 5.93 20.01
C ILE A 119 13.01 5.11 20.36
N VAL A 120 13.64 5.38 21.50
CA VAL A 120 14.82 4.63 21.96
C VAL A 120 14.47 3.22 22.45
N PHE A 121 13.30 3.05 23.08
CA PHE A 121 12.83 1.74 23.53
C PHE A 121 12.33 0.83 22.39
N LEU A 122 11.78 1.40 21.31
CA LEU A 122 11.27 0.63 20.18
C LEU A 122 12.27 -0.37 19.58
N PRO A 123 13.53 0.00 19.24
CA PRO A 123 14.53 -0.94 18.74
C PRO A 123 15.07 -1.88 19.83
N LEU A 124 15.08 -1.46 21.10
CA LEU A 124 15.54 -2.30 22.22
C LEU A 124 14.63 -3.51 22.44
N MET A 125 13.32 -3.34 22.23
CA MET A 125 12.33 -4.41 22.38
C MET A 125 12.29 -5.36 21.17
N LEU A 126 12.74 -4.90 20.01
CA LEU A 126 12.79 -5.68 18.77
C LEU A 126 13.98 -6.64 18.71
N PHE A 127 14.97 -6.45 19.59
CA PHE A 127 16.16 -7.28 19.74
C PHE A 127 15.98 -8.29 20.88
#